data_AF-W8S3I6-F1
#
_entry.id   AF-W8S3I6-F1
#
_cell.length_a   1.000
_cell.length_b   1.000
_cell.length_c   1.000
_cell.angle_alpha   90.00
_cell.angle_beta   90.00
_cell.angle_gamma   90.00
#
_symmetry.space_group_name_H-M   'P 1'
#
loop_
_entity.id
_entity.type
_entity.pdbx_description
1 polymer ?
#
loop_
_entity_poly.entity_id
_entity_poly.type
_entity_poly.pdbx_seq_one_letter_code
_entity_poly.pdbx_strand_id
1 'polypeptide(L)'
;MRGLPLAVLRGPRPFRAPAPRSTALDSAPGPPHARAMSKDKKTPRTHSVFMLVVEVGRKDGDGLPEGATGAGLVCYASGVDEAEAVRETVAVLKQADLNPLDVTGYGTREERESQGEEITEDDAALMQRAAEENAVIVVQVTPFFGKDGVH
;
A
#
# COMPACT_ATOMS: atom_id res chain seq x y z
N MET A 1 4.59 -33.34 0.18
CA MET A 1 4.35 -32.32 1.22
C MET A 1 3.82 -31.11 0.48
N ARG A 2 2.54 -30.77 0.66
CA ARG A 2 1.82 -29.79 -0.18
C ARG A 2 1.92 -28.43 0.51
N GLY A 3 2.59 -27.47 -0.13
CA GLY A 3 2.67 -26.08 0.32
C GLY A 3 1.33 -25.38 0.15
N LEU A 4 0.83 -24.77 1.21
CA LEU A 4 -0.33 -23.90 1.22
C LEU A 4 0.07 -22.52 0.66
N PRO A 5 -0.76 -21.87 -0.18
CA PRO A 5 -0.46 -20.55 -0.71
C PRO A 5 -0.80 -19.44 0.29
N LEU A 6 0.07 -18.43 0.29
CA LEU A 6 0.00 -17.15 1.01
C LEU A 6 -1.36 -16.46 0.79
N ALA A 7 -2.01 -16.07 1.88
CA ALA A 7 -3.36 -15.53 1.90
C ALA A 7 -3.46 -14.16 1.20
N VAL A 8 -4.22 -14.12 0.10
CA VAL A 8 -4.73 -12.90 -0.54
C VAL A 8 -6.14 -12.71 -0.01
N LEU A 9 -6.38 -11.71 0.84
CA LEU A 9 -7.71 -11.47 1.41
C LEU A 9 -8.22 -10.09 0.99
N ARG A 10 -8.84 -10.01 -0.21
CA ARG A 10 -9.82 -8.96 -0.54
C ARG A 10 -10.68 -9.35 -1.75
N GLY A 11 -12.00 -9.42 -1.55
CA GLY A 11 -12.99 -9.84 -2.55
C GLY A 11 -13.27 -8.79 -3.64
N PRO A 12 -13.93 -9.17 -4.75
CA PRO A 12 -14.06 -8.34 -5.95
C PRO A 12 -15.15 -7.28 -5.80
N ARG A 13 -14.84 -6.02 -6.15
CA ARG A 13 -15.83 -4.95 -6.33
C ARG A 13 -16.20 -4.78 -7.80
N PRO A 14 -17.47 -4.52 -8.16
CA PRO A 14 -17.90 -4.44 -9.54
C PRO A 14 -17.44 -3.14 -10.23
N PHE A 15 -16.96 -3.30 -11.46
CA PHE A 15 -16.48 -2.26 -12.37
C PHE A 15 -17.64 -1.35 -12.82
N ARG A 16 -17.51 -0.03 -12.69
CA ARG A 16 -18.52 0.96 -13.16
C ARG A 16 -17.99 1.72 -14.37
N ALA A 17 -18.66 1.57 -15.51
CA ALA A 17 -18.34 2.25 -16.77
C ALA A 17 -18.62 3.78 -16.72
N PRO A 18 -17.85 4.61 -17.46
CA PRO A 18 -18.09 6.05 -17.55
C PRO A 18 -19.20 6.41 -18.56
N ALA A 19 -20.01 7.43 -18.22
CA ALA A 19 -21.12 7.94 -19.06
C ALA A 19 -20.64 8.86 -20.21
N PRO A 20 -21.37 8.94 -21.34
CA PRO A 20 -20.97 9.74 -22.49
C PRO A 20 -21.22 11.25 -22.30
N ARG A 21 -20.33 12.07 -22.88
CA ARG A 21 -20.42 13.54 -22.92
C ARG A 21 -21.47 13.97 -23.95
N SER A 22 -22.48 14.73 -23.51
CA SER A 22 -23.45 15.40 -24.38
C SER A 22 -22.98 16.81 -24.73
N THR A 23 -22.96 17.13 -26.02
CA THR A 23 -22.72 18.47 -26.57
C THR A 23 -24.03 19.13 -26.94
N ALA A 24 -24.35 20.28 -26.35
CA ALA A 24 -25.27 21.26 -26.94
C ALA A 24 -25.08 22.64 -26.27
N LEU A 25 -24.73 23.64 -27.07
CA LEU A 25 -24.89 25.07 -26.78
C LEU A 25 -26.36 25.46 -27.05
N ASP A 26 -26.95 26.32 -26.21
CA ASP A 26 -27.72 27.49 -26.66
C ASP A 26 -27.93 28.49 -25.51
N SER A 27 -28.09 29.78 -25.84
CA SER A 27 -27.97 30.96 -24.97
C SER A 27 -29.31 31.59 -24.56
N ALA A 28 -29.46 32.08 -23.31
CA ALA A 28 -30.31 33.25 -22.92
C ALA A 28 -30.09 33.67 -21.43
N PRO A 29 -30.35 34.94 -21.01
CA PRO A 29 -29.92 35.47 -19.68
C PRO A 29 -31.02 35.86 -18.64
N GLY A 30 -30.72 35.63 -17.35
CA GLY A 30 -31.11 36.39 -16.12
C GLY A 30 -32.34 35.93 -15.28
N PRO A 31 -32.52 36.32 -13.97
CA PRO A 31 -31.58 36.59 -12.86
C PRO A 31 -32.03 35.92 -11.50
N PRO A 32 -31.68 36.42 -10.29
CA PRO A 32 -30.53 36.07 -9.43
C PRO A 32 -30.87 35.20 -8.19
N HIS A 33 -29.81 34.78 -7.46
CA HIS A 33 -29.80 34.00 -6.21
C HIS A 33 -29.88 32.48 -6.31
N ALA A 34 -28.77 31.86 -6.70
CA ALA A 34 -28.41 30.53 -6.24
C ALA A 34 -27.00 30.57 -5.65
N ARG A 35 -26.95 30.36 -4.35
CA ARG A 35 -25.78 30.12 -3.49
C ARG A 35 -24.76 29.27 -4.26
N ALA A 36 -23.56 29.82 -4.48
CA ALA A 36 -22.46 29.14 -5.14
C ALA A 36 -22.08 27.89 -4.34
N MET A 37 -22.60 26.73 -4.75
CA MET A 37 -22.05 25.44 -4.36
C MET A 37 -20.83 25.23 -5.24
N SER A 38 -19.66 25.61 -4.75
CA SER A 38 -18.37 25.23 -5.35
C SER A 38 -18.37 23.71 -5.49
N LYS A 39 -18.43 23.26 -6.74
CA LYS A 39 -18.34 21.84 -7.08
C LYS A 39 -16.86 21.49 -6.99
N ASP A 40 -16.38 21.25 -5.77
CA ASP A 40 -15.11 20.57 -5.55
C ASP A 40 -15.18 19.26 -6.33
N LYS A 41 -14.50 19.24 -7.48
CA LYS A 41 -14.22 18.01 -8.22
C LYS A 41 -13.39 17.18 -7.25
N LYS A 42 -14.05 16.27 -6.53
CA LYS A 42 -13.37 15.30 -5.69
C LYS A 42 -12.59 14.39 -6.64
N THR A 43 -11.38 14.81 -6.98
CA THR A 43 -10.42 14.00 -7.70
C THR A 43 -10.35 12.67 -6.96
N PRO A 44 -10.57 11.52 -7.63
CA PRO A 44 -10.39 10.24 -6.96
C PRO A 44 -8.98 10.28 -6.35
N ARG A 45 -8.89 10.09 -5.03
CA ARG A 45 -7.60 10.07 -4.35
C ARG A 45 -6.89 8.81 -4.84
N THR A 46 -6.00 8.98 -5.81
CA THR A 46 -5.19 7.90 -6.36
C THR A 46 -4.33 7.35 -5.22
N HIS A 47 -4.36 6.04 -5.03
CA HIS A 47 -3.45 5.40 -4.09
C HIS A 47 -2.07 5.34 -4.73
N SER A 48 -1.06 5.74 -3.98
CA SER A 48 0.35 5.54 -4.31
C SER A 48 0.85 4.27 -3.62
N VAL A 49 1.97 3.74 -4.12
CA VAL A 49 2.64 2.59 -3.51
C VAL A 49 3.90 3.07 -2.81
N PHE A 50 3.96 2.82 -1.52
CA PHE A 50 5.09 3.15 -0.65
C PHE A 50 5.93 1.90 -0.43
N MET A 51 7.25 2.07 -0.41
CA MET A 51 8.13 1.03 0.11
C MET A 51 8.43 1.33 1.58
N LEU A 52 8.08 0.37 2.43
CA LEU A 52 8.27 0.43 3.87
C LEU A 52 9.23 -0.70 4.28
N VAL A 53 10.12 -0.41 5.23
CA VAL A 53 10.85 -1.44 5.96
C VAL A 53 10.26 -1.51 7.35
N VAL A 54 9.87 -2.71 7.76
CA VAL A 54 9.22 -2.96 9.06
C VAL A 54 10.09 -3.91 9.85
N GLU A 55 10.49 -3.51 11.04
CA GLU A 55 11.09 -4.42 12.00
C GLU A 55 9.99 -5.09 12.82
N VAL A 56 10.04 -6.41 12.92
CA VAL A 56 9.14 -7.19 13.77
C VAL A 56 9.94 -7.93 14.84
N GLY A 57 9.41 -7.97 16.05
CA GLY A 57 9.95 -8.75 17.15
C GLY A 57 9.35 -10.17 17.18
N ARG A 58 10.04 -11.08 17.87
CA ARG A 58 9.52 -12.42 18.14
C ARG A 58 8.26 -12.38 19.01
N LYS A 59 7.23 -13.11 18.60
CA LYS A 59 5.97 -13.34 19.32
C LYS A 59 5.47 -14.77 19.08
N ASP A 60 4.73 -15.35 20.01
CA ASP A 60 4.12 -16.67 19.79
C ASP A 60 3.18 -16.67 18.57
N GLY A 61 3.37 -17.66 17.69
CA GLY A 61 2.56 -17.83 16.48
C GLY A 61 2.92 -16.91 15.31
N ASP A 62 3.97 -16.10 15.41
CA ASP A 62 4.36 -15.13 14.36
C ASP A 62 4.88 -15.74 13.04
N GLY A 63 5.05 -17.07 12.98
CA GLY A 63 5.54 -17.77 11.78
C GLY A 63 7.03 -17.56 11.44
N LEU A 64 7.80 -16.81 12.23
CA LEU A 64 9.24 -16.66 12.06
C LEU A 64 9.97 -17.98 12.32
N PRO A 65 11.11 -18.23 11.64
CA PRO A 65 11.93 -19.43 11.83
C PRO A 65 12.32 -19.67 13.29
N GLU A 66 12.52 -20.94 13.64
CA GLU A 66 12.97 -21.32 14.98
C GLU A 66 14.33 -20.66 15.31
N GLY A 67 14.45 -20.13 16.53
CA GLY A 67 15.64 -19.40 16.98
C GLY A 67 15.72 -17.94 16.54
N ALA A 68 14.79 -17.47 15.70
CA ALA A 68 14.74 -16.06 15.31
C ALA A 68 14.24 -15.18 16.47
N THR A 69 14.91 -14.04 16.67
CA THR A 69 14.54 -13.00 17.65
C THR A 69 13.64 -11.92 17.06
N GLY A 70 13.53 -11.88 15.73
CA GLY A 70 12.75 -10.91 14.97
C GLY A 70 13.00 -11.05 13.48
N ALA A 71 12.55 -10.08 12.69
CA ALA A 71 12.88 -9.99 11.27
C ALA A 71 12.76 -8.55 10.76
N GLY A 72 13.53 -8.22 9.73
CA GLY A 72 13.28 -7.08 8.86
C GLY A 72 12.39 -7.51 7.69
N LEU A 73 11.32 -6.76 7.44
CA LEU A 73 10.39 -6.97 6.34
C LEU A 73 10.48 -5.80 5.36
N VAL A 74 10.65 -6.08 4.07
CA VAL A 74 10.43 -5.08 3.03
C VAL A 74 9.00 -5.25 2.53
N CYS A 75 8.24 -4.16 2.53
CA CYS A 75 6.83 -4.14 2.20
C CYS A 75 6.51 -3.10 1.12
N TYR A 76 5.72 -3.49 0.13
CA TYR A 76 5.02 -2.54 -0.74
C TYR A 76 3.60 -2.34 -0.23
N ALA A 77 3.30 -1.12 0.20
CA ALA A 77 2.04 -0.76 0.82
C ALA A 77 1.32 0.29 -0.02
N SER A 78 0.09 -0.02 -0.44
CA SER A 78 -0.77 1.01 -1.03
C SER A 78 -1.30 1.95 0.05
N GLY A 79 -1.34 3.25 -0.23
CA GLY A 79 -1.98 4.24 0.65
C GLY A 79 -2.23 5.55 -0.10
N VAL A 80 -3.09 6.41 0.44
CA VAL A 80 -3.24 7.76 -0.12
C VAL A 80 -2.10 8.67 0.31
N ASP A 81 -1.59 8.46 1.52
CA ASP A 81 -0.39 9.09 2.05
C ASP A 81 0.44 8.04 2.81
N GLU A 82 1.69 8.39 3.10
CA GLU A 82 2.62 7.50 3.79
C GLU A 82 2.09 7.10 5.17
N ALA A 83 1.48 8.04 5.90
CA ALA A 83 0.96 7.78 7.24
C ALA A 83 -0.19 6.77 7.21
N GLU A 84 -1.04 6.80 6.19
CA GLU A 84 -2.05 5.78 5.93
C GLU A 84 -1.43 4.43 5.60
N ALA A 85 -0.44 4.38 4.68
CA ALA A 85 0.26 3.15 4.34
C ALA A 85 0.92 2.51 5.57
N VAL A 86 1.54 3.30 6.46
CA VAL A 86 2.12 2.85 7.72
C VAL A 86 1.05 2.29 8.65
N ARG A 87 -0.07 3.01 8.86
CA ARG A 87 -1.16 2.54 9.73
C ARG A 87 -1.77 1.22 9.26
N GLU A 88 -2.04 1.10 7.96
CA GLU A 88 -2.59 -0.11 7.36
C GLU A 88 -1.59 -1.27 7.44
N THR A 89 -0.30 -1.01 7.19
CA THR A 89 0.75 -2.02 7.34
C THR A 89 0.83 -2.56 8.75
N VAL A 90 0.86 -1.70 9.77
CA VAL A 90 0.85 -2.14 11.18
C VAL A 90 -0.42 -2.94 11.50
N ALA A 91 -1.58 -2.53 10.97
CA ALA A 91 -2.83 -3.25 11.19
C ALA A 91 -2.82 -4.65 10.57
N VAL A 92 -2.37 -4.78 9.32
CA VAL A 92 -2.27 -6.08 8.61
C VAL A 92 -1.27 -7.01 9.29
N LEU A 93 -0.09 -6.51 9.68
CA LEU A 93 0.92 -7.34 10.35
C LEU A 93 0.42 -7.87 11.70
N LYS A 94 -0.30 -7.04 12.48
CA LYS A 94 -0.92 -7.47 13.73
C LYS A 94 -2.02 -8.51 13.52
N GLN A 95 -2.81 -8.38 12.45
CA GLN A 95 -3.81 -9.39 12.06
C GLN A 95 -3.15 -10.72 11.66
N ALA A 96 -1.91 -10.68 11.18
CA ALA A 96 -1.09 -11.84 10.86
C ALA A 96 -0.25 -12.34 12.05
N ASP A 97 -0.59 -11.96 13.29
CA ASP A 97 0.08 -12.37 14.52
C ASP A 97 1.55 -11.94 14.66
N LEU A 98 2.06 -11.05 13.80
CA LEU A 98 3.38 -10.45 13.90
C LEU A 98 3.41 -9.32 14.95
N ASN A 99 4.60 -8.97 15.43
CA ASN A 99 4.81 -7.89 16.40
C ASN A 99 5.65 -6.73 15.81
N PRO A 100 5.05 -5.77 15.08
CA PRO A 100 5.76 -4.61 14.56
C PRO A 100 6.39 -3.77 15.67
N LEU A 101 7.68 -3.46 15.54
CA LEU A 101 8.48 -2.66 16.47
C LEU A 101 8.72 -1.26 15.91
N ASP A 102 9.25 -1.20 14.69
CA ASP A 102 9.54 0.05 13.98
C ASP A 102 9.09 -0.04 12.52
N VAL A 103 8.70 1.10 11.95
CA VAL A 103 8.33 1.22 10.54
C VAL A 103 9.03 2.43 9.96
N THR A 104 9.92 2.18 9.01
CA THR A 104 10.64 3.21 8.25
C THR A 104 10.08 3.28 6.83
N GLY A 105 9.70 4.48 6.40
CA GLY A 105 9.25 4.73 5.03
C GLY A 105 10.36 5.25 4.13
N TYR A 106 10.38 4.77 2.89
CA TYR A 106 11.39 5.11 1.88
C TYR A 106 10.76 5.77 0.64
N GLY A 107 9.63 6.46 0.83
CA GLY A 107 8.90 7.14 -0.23
C GLY A 107 8.11 6.24 -1.16
N THR A 108 7.57 6.87 -2.20
CA THR A 108 6.72 6.27 -3.23
C THR A 108 7.53 5.70 -4.38
N ARG A 109 6.90 4.80 -5.15
CA ARG A 109 7.43 4.33 -6.44
C ARG A 109 7.88 5.47 -7.35
N GLU A 110 7.06 6.52 -7.49
CA GLU A 110 7.31 7.64 -8.38
C GLU A 110 8.53 8.46 -7.94
N GLU A 111 8.69 8.67 -6.63
CA GLU A 111 9.85 9.37 -6.07
C GLU A 111 11.14 8.58 -6.32
N ARG A 112 11.11 7.25 -6.18
CA ARG A 112 12.23 6.35 -6.45
C ARG A 112 12.66 6.39 -7.91
N GLU A 113 11.70 6.26 -8.83
CA GLU A 113 11.93 6.37 -10.27
C GLU A 113 12.52 7.74 -10.62
N SER A 114 12.03 8.82 -9.99
CA SER A 114 12.55 10.18 -10.20
C SER A 114 13.97 10.40 -9.68
N GLN A 115 14.39 9.63 -8.68
CA GLN A 115 15.75 9.63 -8.13
C GLN A 115 16.72 8.76 -8.94
N GLY A 116 16.22 8.10 -9.99
CA GLY A 116 17.01 7.23 -10.87
C GLY A 116 17.24 5.84 -10.30
N GLU A 117 16.45 5.41 -9.32
CA GLU A 117 16.50 4.04 -8.80
C GLU A 117 15.85 3.07 -9.79
N GLU A 118 16.53 1.97 -10.08
CA GLU A 118 16.03 0.93 -10.98
C GLU A 118 15.01 0.06 -10.23
N ILE A 119 13.77 0.07 -10.70
CA ILE A 119 12.72 -0.84 -10.24
C ILE A 119 12.64 -2.00 -11.23
N THR A 120 12.94 -3.20 -10.75
CA THR A 120 12.89 -4.41 -11.57
C THR A 120 11.46 -4.68 -12.06
N GLU A 121 11.31 -5.44 -13.15
CA GLU A 121 9.98 -5.79 -13.67
C GLU A 121 9.13 -6.55 -12.63
N ASP A 122 9.76 -7.43 -11.84
CA ASP A 122 9.12 -8.18 -10.77
C ASP A 122 8.63 -7.26 -9.64
N ASP A 123 9.47 -6.31 -9.21
CA ASP A 123 9.08 -5.33 -8.19
C ASP A 123 7.98 -4.40 -8.70
N ALA A 124 8.06 -3.95 -9.95
CA ALA A 124 7.03 -3.13 -10.58
C ALA A 124 5.68 -3.86 -10.65
N ALA A 125 5.69 -5.17 -10.92
CA ALA A 125 4.48 -6.00 -10.92
C ALA A 125 3.88 -6.17 -9.52
N LEU A 126 4.73 -6.37 -8.50
CA LEU A 126 4.29 -6.43 -7.10
C LEU A 126 3.73 -5.08 -6.63
N MET A 127 4.39 -3.98 -6.97
CA MET A 127 3.88 -2.63 -6.66
C MET A 127 2.53 -2.37 -7.34
N GLN A 128 2.41 -2.71 -8.63
CA GLN A 128 1.14 -2.58 -9.35
C GLN A 128 0.02 -3.37 -8.67
N ARG A 129 0.33 -4.61 -8.27
CA ARG A 129 -0.62 -5.46 -7.55
C ARG A 129 -1.02 -4.87 -6.20
N ALA A 130 -0.08 -4.32 -5.44
CA ALA A 130 -0.39 -3.63 -4.18
C ALA A 130 -1.37 -2.47 -4.39
N ALA A 131 -1.17 -1.67 -5.45
CA ALA A 131 -2.08 -0.58 -5.81
C ALA A 131 -3.48 -1.07 -6.20
N GLU A 132 -3.56 -2.09 -7.07
CA GLU A 132 -4.84 -2.63 -7.57
C GLU A 132 -5.67 -3.28 -6.46
N GLU A 133 -5.02 -4.07 -5.62
CA GLU A 133 -5.69 -4.84 -4.55
C GLU A 133 -5.89 -4.01 -3.27
N ASN A 134 -5.32 -2.79 -3.22
CA ASN A 134 -5.25 -1.96 -2.02
C ASN A 134 -4.66 -2.78 -0.85
N ALA A 135 -3.47 -3.33 -1.08
CA ALA A 135 -2.84 -4.36 -0.25
C ALA A 135 -1.47 -3.92 0.28
N VAL A 136 -1.01 -4.68 1.28
CA VAL A 136 0.36 -4.66 1.80
C VAL A 136 1.01 -5.97 1.39
N ILE A 137 2.06 -5.91 0.58
CA ILE A 137 2.77 -7.08 0.05
C ILE A 137 4.15 -7.11 0.68
N VAL A 138 4.47 -8.20 1.40
CA VAL A 138 5.82 -8.46 1.90
C VAL A 138 6.65 -9.06 0.77
N VAL A 139 7.73 -8.39 0.38
CA VAL A 139 8.59 -8.79 -0.76
C VAL A 139 9.90 -9.41 -0.32
N GLN A 140 10.39 -9.06 0.86
CA GLN A 140 11.57 -9.68 1.46
C GLN A 140 11.35 -9.88 2.95
N VAL A 141 11.81 -11.02 3.46
CA VAL A 141 11.84 -11.35 4.89
C VAL A 141 13.29 -11.69 5.25
N THR A 142 13.86 -10.95 6.19
CA THR A 142 15.22 -11.14 6.69
C THR A 142 15.17 -11.45 8.19
N PRO A 143 15.13 -12.73 8.59
CA PRO A 143 15.10 -13.11 10.00
C PRO A 143 16.37 -12.72 10.75
N PHE A 144 16.23 -12.33 12.01
CA PHE A 144 17.33 -12.03 12.93
C PHE A 144 17.53 -13.19 13.89
N PHE A 145 18.78 -13.62 14.11
CA PHE A 145 19.16 -14.68 15.06
C PHE A 145 20.25 -14.13 16.02
N GLY A 146 20.16 -14.37 17.34
CA GLY A 146 21.22 -13.97 18.30
C GLY A 146 22.42 -14.93 18.28
N LYS A 147 23.67 -14.60 18.69
CA LYS A 147 24.36 -13.40 19.19
C LYS A 147 25.23 -12.81 18.07
N ASP A 148 25.53 -11.50 18.13
CA ASP A 148 26.32 -10.70 17.16
C ASP A 148 25.49 -9.94 16.09
N GLY A 149 24.20 -9.69 16.36
CA GLY A 149 23.35 -8.83 15.54
C GLY A 149 23.79 -7.37 15.59
N VAL A 150 24.82 -7.02 14.82
CA VAL A 150 25.14 -5.64 14.44
C VAL A 150 24.19 -5.26 13.30
N HIS A 151 23.28 -4.33 13.60
CA HIS A 151 22.90 -3.30 12.64
C HIS A 151 23.67 -2.04 13.01
#